data_AF-A0A6A3JB58-F1
#
_entry.id   AF-A0A6A3JB58-F1
#
_cell.length_a   1.000
_cell.length_b   1.000
_cell.length_c   1.000
_cell.angle_alpha   90.00
_cell.angle_beta   90.00
_cell.angle_gamma   90.00
#
_symmetry.space_group_name_H-M   'P 1'
#
loop_
_entity.id
_entity.type
_entity.pdbx_description
1 polymer ?
#
loop_
_entity_poly.entity_id
_entity_poly.type
_entity_poly.pdbx_seq_one_letter_code
_entity_poly.pdbx_strand_id
1 'polypeptide(L)'
;MFLLLTALRDRRSDASTFRRAAGRVIMILIEDVLGQLDARAVKVTTANGHVATGLERRSPVCGVKLGDEGYPFSVLFHQVEVGAAEGFIHVNRAVDQHGRCYWCLEDMDLPASIASHKILLFTATCGTGERECKAIEALCGVGAMEKDITLVSIIL
;
A
#
# COMPACT_ATOMS: atom_id res chain seq x y z
N MET A 1 1.93 10.67 -15.80
CA MET A 1 0.94 10.59 -14.70
C MET A 1 -0.31 11.44 -14.94
N PHE A 2 -0.17 12.73 -15.32
CA PHE A 2 -1.31 13.65 -15.48
C PHE A 2 -2.50 13.14 -16.29
N LEU A 3 -2.28 12.54 -17.47
CA LEU A 3 -3.38 11.99 -18.30
C LEU A 3 -4.23 10.95 -17.55
N LEU A 4 -3.59 10.11 -16.72
CA LEU A 4 -4.30 9.09 -15.95
C LEU A 4 -5.10 9.72 -14.82
N LEU A 5 -4.54 10.69 -14.12
CA LEU A 5 -5.23 11.41 -13.05
C LEU A 5 -6.41 12.23 -13.60
N THR A 6 -6.29 12.84 -14.78
CA THR A 6 -7.41 13.50 -15.46
C THR A 6 -8.54 12.51 -15.71
N ALA A 7 -8.23 11.31 -16.24
CA ALA A 7 -9.23 10.27 -16.46
C ALA A 7 -9.91 9.79 -15.16
N LEU A 8 -9.19 9.78 -14.03
CA LEU A 8 -9.78 9.43 -12.74
C LEU A 8 -10.67 10.53 -12.14
N ARG A 9 -10.37 11.79 -12.43
CA ARG A 9 -11.09 12.96 -11.90
C ARG A 9 -12.26 13.43 -12.79
N ASP A 10 -12.20 13.16 -14.08
CA ASP A 10 -13.23 13.58 -15.03
C ASP A 10 -14.50 12.75 -14.84
N ARG A 11 -15.60 13.42 -14.45
CA ARG A 11 -16.93 12.81 -14.31
C ARG A 11 -17.48 12.22 -15.60
N ARG A 12 -16.93 12.61 -16.76
CA ARG A 12 -17.31 12.08 -18.07
C ARG A 12 -16.63 10.76 -18.40
N SER A 13 -15.61 10.35 -17.63
CA SER A 13 -14.94 9.07 -17.83
C SER A 13 -15.89 7.91 -17.59
N ASP A 14 -16.03 7.05 -18.59
CA ASP A 14 -16.73 5.79 -18.41
C ASP A 14 -15.95 4.85 -17.46
N ALA A 15 -16.63 3.81 -16.99
CA ALA A 15 -16.08 2.87 -16.02
C ALA A 15 -14.86 2.09 -16.55
N SER A 16 -14.76 1.85 -17.86
CA SER A 16 -13.62 1.15 -18.47
C SER A 16 -12.38 2.04 -18.49
N THR A 17 -12.55 3.31 -18.84
CA THR A 17 -11.52 4.34 -18.84
C THR A 17 -11.02 4.60 -17.42
N PHE A 18 -11.93 4.70 -16.45
CA PHE A 18 -11.60 4.83 -15.03
C PHE A 18 -10.76 3.65 -14.53
N ARG A 19 -11.24 2.41 -14.72
CA ARG A 19 -10.52 1.20 -14.26
C ARG A 19 -9.13 1.08 -14.88
N ARG A 20 -9.01 1.34 -16.18
CA ARG A 20 -7.71 1.34 -16.88
C ARG A 20 -6.77 2.40 -16.31
N ALA A 21 -7.26 3.61 -16.06
CA ALA A 21 -6.45 4.67 -15.46
C ALA A 21 -6.04 4.32 -14.03
N ALA A 22 -6.96 3.80 -13.22
CA ALA A 22 -6.73 3.43 -11.82
C ALA A 22 -5.66 2.35 -11.72
N GLY A 23 -5.82 1.25 -12.45
CA GLY A 23 -4.85 0.15 -12.42
C GLY A 23 -3.45 0.60 -12.83
N ARG A 24 -3.34 1.48 -13.84
CA ARG A 24 -2.04 2.04 -14.26
C ARG A 24 -1.43 2.96 -13.21
N VAL A 25 -2.23 3.81 -12.56
CA VAL A 25 -1.73 4.69 -11.48
C VAL A 25 -1.26 3.85 -10.30
N ILE A 26 -2.06 2.88 -9.86
CA ILE A 26 -1.72 1.98 -8.75
C ILE A 26 -0.40 1.26 -9.03
N MET A 27 -0.23 0.68 -10.22
CA MET A 27 0.99 -0.05 -10.57
C MET A 27 2.23 0.85 -10.58
N ILE A 28 2.10 2.07 -11.11
CA ILE A 28 3.19 3.07 -11.07
C ILE A 28 3.54 3.43 -9.62
N LEU A 29 2.54 3.65 -8.76
CA LEU A 29 2.77 4.00 -7.36
C LEU A 29 3.44 2.86 -6.58
N ILE A 30 3.00 1.62 -6.79
CA ILE A 30 3.59 0.45 -6.14
C ILE A 30 5.07 0.31 -6.54
N GLU A 31 5.38 0.35 -7.83
CA GLU A 31 6.77 0.27 -8.32
C GLU A 31 7.65 1.41 -7.78
N ASP A 32 7.13 2.64 -7.77
CA ASP A 32 7.84 3.81 -7.26
C ASP A 32 8.17 3.67 -5.76
N VAL A 33 7.19 3.23 -4.96
CA VAL A 33 7.38 2.96 -3.53
C VAL A 33 8.41 1.85 -3.32
N LEU A 34 8.26 0.72 -4.01
CA LEU A 34 9.17 -0.42 -3.91
C LEU A 34 10.61 -0.08 -4.29
N GLY A 35 10.81 0.83 -5.25
CA GLY A 35 12.12 1.32 -5.65
C GLY A 35 12.82 2.20 -4.59
N GLN A 36 12.05 2.78 -3.67
CA GLN A 36 12.57 3.64 -2.60
C GLN A 36 12.81 2.89 -1.28
N LEU A 37 12.27 1.67 -1.14
CA LEU A 37 12.35 0.88 0.09
C LEU A 37 13.72 0.21 0.27
N ASP A 38 14.46 0.67 1.29
CA ASP A 38 15.59 -0.04 1.95
C ASP A 38 16.51 -0.81 0.98
N ALA A 39 16.97 -0.09 -0.05
CA ALA A 39 17.85 -0.61 -1.08
C ALA A 39 19.32 -0.44 -0.68
N ARG A 40 20.16 -1.43 -0.99
CA ARG A 40 21.61 -1.38 -0.83
C ARG A 40 22.31 -1.56 -2.17
N ALA A 41 23.46 -0.93 -2.33
CA ALA A 41 24.32 -1.19 -3.49
C ALA A 41 24.88 -2.62 -3.44
N VAL A 42 24.83 -3.31 -4.57
CA VAL A 42 25.36 -4.67 -4.74
C VAL A 42 26.20 -4.73 -6.02
N LYS A 43 27.28 -5.51 -6.03
CA LYS A 43 28.03 -5.79 -7.26
C LYS A 43 27.39 -6.98 -7.96
N VAL A 44 27.07 -6.81 -9.24
CA VAL A 44 26.48 -7.85 -10.07
C VAL A 44 27.44 -8.15 -11.21
N THR A 45 27.75 -9.43 -11.41
CA THR A 45 28.49 -9.88 -12.60
C THR A 45 27.49 -10.21 -13.69
N THR A 46 27.56 -9.46 -14.79
CA THR A 46 26.70 -9.67 -15.96
C THR A 46 27.13 -10.92 -16.73
N ALA A 47 26.26 -11.41 -17.63
CA ALA A 47 26.51 -12.64 -18.40
C ALA A 47 27.81 -12.60 -19.25
N ASN A 48 28.30 -11.42 -19.60
CA ASN A 48 29.55 -11.20 -20.31
C ASN A 48 30.77 -10.98 -19.39
N GLY A 49 30.63 -11.20 -18.07
CA GLY A 49 31.71 -11.10 -17.09
C GLY A 49 32.02 -9.68 -16.60
N HIS A 50 31.27 -8.66 -17.03
CA HIS A 50 31.46 -7.30 -16.53
C HIS A 50 30.87 -7.13 -15.12
N VAL A 51 31.53 -6.36 -14.26
CA VAL A 51 31.03 -6.06 -12.92
C VAL A 51 30.34 -4.71 -12.94
N ALA A 52 29.03 -4.71 -12.70
CA ALA A 52 28.22 -3.50 -12.57
C ALA A 52 27.76 -3.31 -11.11
N THR A 53 27.45 -2.07 -10.73
CA THR A 53 26.80 -1.77 -9.46
C THR A 53 25.30 -1.72 -9.67
N GLY A 54 24.57 -2.61 -8.99
CA GLY A 54 23.12 -2.63 -8.92
C GLY A 54 22.60 -2.24 -7.53
N LEU A 55 21.29 -2.37 -7.36
CA LEU A 55 20.60 -2.22 -6.08
C LEU A 55 19.88 -3.53 -5.74
N GLU A 56 19.87 -3.88 -4.45
CA GLU A 56 19.13 -5.02 -3.92
C GLU A 56 18.31 -4.56 -2.70
N ARG A 57 17.08 -5.05 -2.58
CA ARG A 57 16.22 -4.76 -1.42
C ARG A 57 16.65 -5.61 -0.23
N ARG A 58 16.76 -4.99 0.95
CA ARG A 58 17.24 -5.67 2.17
C ARG A 58 16.12 -6.34 2.98
N SER A 59 14.96 -5.71 3.02
CA SER A 59 13.85 -6.11 3.90
C SER A 59 12.69 -6.67 3.08
N PRO A 60 12.03 -7.75 3.54
CA PRO A 60 10.84 -8.25 2.88
C PRO A 60 9.69 -7.25 3.02
N VAL A 61 8.79 -7.24 2.05
CA VAL A 61 7.65 -6.33 2.00
C VAL A 61 6.34 -7.07 2.32
N CYS A 62 5.42 -6.39 2.98
CA CYS A 62 4.09 -6.89 3.27
C CYS A 62 3.04 -5.89 2.76
N GLY A 63 2.10 -6.35 1.94
CA GLY A 63 0.96 -5.56 1.51
C GLY A 63 -0.18 -5.67 2.53
N VAL A 64 -0.74 -4.56 2.99
CA VAL A 64 -1.92 -4.57 3.88
C VAL A 64 -3.00 -3.71 3.28
N LYS A 65 -4.14 -4.29 2.89
CA LYS A 65 -5.27 -3.52 2.39
C LYS A 65 -6.13 -2.99 3.53
N LEU A 66 -6.50 -1.72 3.46
CA LEU A 66 -7.43 -1.09 4.39
C LEU A 66 -8.84 -1.09 3.80
N GLY A 67 -9.69 -2.01 4.29
CA GLY A 67 -11.03 -2.23 3.75
C GLY A 67 -11.06 -2.64 2.27
N ASP A 68 -12.25 -2.62 1.68
CA ASP A 68 -12.48 -3.09 0.31
C ASP A 68 -11.84 -2.17 -0.75
N GLU A 69 -11.71 -0.89 -0.44
CA GLU A 69 -11.12 0.07 -1.38
C GLU A 69 -9.62 -0.16 -1.59
N GLY A 70 -8.93 -0.80 -0.64
CA GLY A 70 -7.54 -1.22 -0.78
C GLY A 70 -7.38 -2.47 -1.66
N TYR A 71 -8.45 -3.17 -1.99
CA TYR A 71 -8.39 -4.43 -2.75
C TYR A 71 -7.70 -4.32 -4.13
N PRO A 72 -7.97 -3.29 -4.96
CA PRO A 72 -7.28 -3.15 -6.24
C PRO A 72 -5.76 -2.97 -6.11
N PHE A 73 -5.29 -2.40 -5.00
CA PHE A 73 -3.86 -2.29 -4.71
C PHE A 73 -3.25 -3.63 -4.36
N SER A 74 -3.89 -4.42 -3.49
CA SER A 74 -3.42 -5.78 -3.15
C SER A 74 -3.33 -6.67 -4.39
N VAL A 75 -4.34 -6.66 -5.26
CA VAL A 75 -4.31 -7.43 -6.52
C VAL A 75 -3.09 -7.06 -7.39
N LEU A 76 -2.80 -5.77 -7.53
CA LEU A 76 -1.68 -5.31 -8.35
C LEU A 76 -0.33 -5.46 -7.65
N PHE A 77 -0.29 -5.33 -6.32
CA PHE A 77 0.89 -5.60 -5.52
C PHE A 77 1.33 -7.05 -5.66
N HIS A 78 0.40 -8.00 -5.57
CA HIS A 78 0.67 -9.41 -5.79
C HIS A 78 1.26 -9.72 -7.18
N GLN A 79 0.87 -8.94 -8.21
CA GLN A 79 1.43 -9.09 -9.56
C GLN A 79 2.87 -8.57 -9.66
N VAL A 80 3.23 -7.54 -8.88
CA VAL A 80 4.57 -6.95 -8.87
C VAL A 80 5.52 -7.74 -7.97
N GLU A 81 5.08 -8.07 -6.76
CA GLU A 81 5.86 -8.72 -5.71
C GLU A 81 5.32 -10.12 -5.43
N VAL A 82 5.59 -11.04 -6.36
CA VAL A 82 5.13 -12.43 -6.26
C VAL A 82 5.68 -13.08 -4.99
N GLY A 83 4.79 -13.56 -4.13
CA GLY A 83 5.15 -14.24 -2.88
C GLY A 83 5.41 -13.30 -1.69
N ALA A 84 5.21 -11.99 -1.85
CA ALA A 84 5.15 -11.10 -0.69
C ALA A 84 3.98 -11.47 0.23
N ALA A 85 4.17 -11.24 1.53
CA ALA A 85 3.11 -11.46 2.50
C ALA A 85 1.99 -10.44 2.31
N GLU A 86 0.75 -10.85 2.54
CA GLU A 86 -0.41 -9.97 2.43
C GLU A 86 -1.32 -10.12 3.65
N GLY A 87 -1.99 -9.03 4.01
CA GLY A 87 -2.96 -9.00 5.09
C GLY A 87 -4.03 -7.93 4.84
N PHE A 88 -4.95 -7.80 5.77
CA PHE A 88 -6.01 -6.79 5.70
C PHE A 88 -6.37 -6.23 7.07
N ILE A 89 -6.93 -5.03 7.04
CA ILE A 89 -7.52 -4.37 8.21
C ILE A 89 -8.85 -3.77 7.79
N HIS A 90 -9.92 -4.07 8.53
CA HIS A 90 -11.21 -3.41 8.43
C HIS A 90 -11.40 -2.49 9.63
N VAL A 91 -11.66 -1.21 9.33
CA VAL A 91 -11.94 -0.19 10.33
C VAL A 91 -13.30 0.41 10.01
N ASN A 92 -14.18 0.44 11.01
CA ASN A 92 -15.51 0.99 10.89
C ASN A 92 -15.66 2.30 11.67
N ARG A 93 -16.59 3.12 11.19
CA ARG A 93 -17.03 4.32 11.88
C ARG A 93 -18.10 3.94 12.90
N ALA A 94 -17.84 4.21 14.17
CA ALA A 94 -18.77 4.04 15.27
C ALA A 94 -19.17 5.38 15.87
N VAL A 95 -20.23 5.39 16.67
CA VAL A 95 -20.73 6.57 17.38
C VAL A 95 -20.81 6.24 18.86
N ASP A 96 -20.23 7.10 19.70
CA ASP A 96 -20.29 6.93 21.14
C ASP A 96 -21.66 7.35 21.71
N GLN A 97 -21.86 7.10 23.00
CA GLN A 97 -23.08 7.49 23.72
C GLN A 97 -23.37 9.00 23.74
N HIS A 98 -22.38 9.85 23.40
CA HIS A 98 -22.51 11.30 23.31
C HIS A 98 -22.71 11.79 21.86
N GLY A 99 -22.90 10.88 20.90
CA GLY A 99 -23.07 11.21 19.49
C GLY A 99 -21.76 11.55 18.76
N ARG A 100 -20.59 11.33 19.37
CA ARG A 100 -19.31 11.60 18.72
C ARG A 100 -18.89 10.42 17.87
N CYS A 101 -18.52 10.71 16.63
CA CYS A 101 -17.99 9.71 15.72
C CYS A 101 -16.54 9.37 16.06
N TYR A 102 -16.18 8.09 15.99
CA TYR A 102 -14.80 7.62 16.09
C TYR A 102 -14.59 6.39 15.20
N TRP A 103 -13.33 6.04 14.96
CA TRP A 103 -12.96 4.87 14.16
C TRP A 103 -12.53 3.72 15.07
N CYS A 104 -13.09 2.53 14.86
CA CYS A 104 -12.74 1.33 15.59
C CYS A 104 -12.31 0.21 14.65
N LEU A 105 -11.33 -0.57 15.10
CA LEU A 105 -10.95 -1.80 14.44
C LEU A 105 -12.12 -2.79 14.51
N GLU A 106 -12.55 -3.30 13.36
CA GLU A 106 -13.59 -4.34 13.26
C GLU A 106 -12.95 -5.72 13.15
N ASP A 107 -12.04 -5.87 12.18
CA ASP A 107 -11.39 -7.14 11.88
C ASP A 107 -9.99 -6.90 11.30
N MET A 108 -9.09 -7.86 11.48
CA MET A 108 -7.79 -7.88 10.84
C MET A 108 -7.24 -9.31 10.75
N ASP A 109 -6.60 -9.60 9.63
CA ASP A 109 -5.77 -10.79 9.45
C ASP A 109 -4.42 -10.33 8.90
N LEU A 110 -3.36 -10.60 9.65
CA LEU A 110 -2.02 -10.11 9.37
C LEU A 110 -1.02 -11.25 9.46
N PRO A 111 0.00 -11.29 8.60
CA PRO A 111 1.07 -12.27 8.70
C PRO A 111 1.76 -12.22 10.07
N ALA A 112 2.06 -13.38 10.65
CA ALA A 112 2.77 -13.47 11.93
C ALA A 112 4.14 -12.77 11.92
N SER A 113 4.72 -12.59 10.73
CA SER A 113 6.00 -11.92 10.50
C SER A 113 5.88 -10.40 10.30
N ILE A 114 4.73 -9.78 10.54
CA ILE A 114 4.49 -8.35 10.21
C ILE A 114 5.55 -7.40 10.80
N ALA A 115 6.06 -7.69 12.00
CA ALA A 115 7.07 -6.88 12.69
C ALA A 115 8.45 -6.85 11.99
N SER A 116 8.73 -7.80 11.08
CA SER A 116 9.99 -7.88 10.34
C SER A 116 9.88 -7.39 8.89
N HIS A 117 8.73 -6.85 8.49
CA HIS A 117 8.47 -6.41 7.11
C HIS A 117 8.42 -4.89 7.00
N LYS A 118 8.74 -4.39 5.79
CA LYS A 118 8.29 -3.06 5.35
C LYS A 118 6.85 -3.17 4.90
N ILE A 119 5.96 -2.39 5.50
CA ILE A 119 4.51 -2.54 5.33
C ILE A 119 4.03 -1.47 4.35
N LEU A 120 3.35 -1.89 3.30
CA LEU A 120 2.64 -1.01 2.38
C LEU A 120 1.15 -1.05 2.73
N LEU A 121 0.66 -0.01 3.39
CA LEU A 121 -0.75 0.12 3.76
C LEU A 121 -1.52 0.76 2.62
N PHE A 122 -2.42 0.00 1.98
CA PHE A 122 -3.14 0.43 0.79
C PHE A 122 -4.53 0.98 1.13
N THR A 123 -4.80 2.20 0.68
CA THR A 123 -6.14 2.83 0.72
C THR A 123 -6.42 3.58 -0.58
N ALA A 124 -7.66 3.54 -1.09
CA ALA A 124 -7.98 4.23 -2.35
C ALA A 124 -8.08 5.74 -2.15
N THR A 125 -8.64 6.20 -1.04
CA THR A 125 -8.83 7.62 -0.74
C THR A 125 -8.52 7.91 0.73
N CYS A 126 -7.82 9.01 0.99
CA CYS A 126 -7.55 9.48 2.35
C CYS A 126 -8.27 10.82 2.53
N GLY A 127 -9.29 10.83 3.38
CA GLY A 127 -10.09 12.03 3.70
C GLY A 127 -9.49 12.80 4.88
N THR A 128 -10.01 12.54 6.08
CA THR A 128 -9.51 13.15 7.33
C THR A 128 -8.26 12.45 7.88
N GLY A 129 -7.89 11.29 7.34
CA GLY A 129 -6.77 10.45 7.80
C GLY A 129 -7.06 9.64 9.06
N GLU A 130 -8.19 9.84 9.73
CA GLU A 130 -8.48 9.19 11.02
C GLU A 130 -8.61 7.67 10.90
N ARG A 131 -9.13 7.18 9.77
CA ARG A 131 -9.26 5.75 9.49
C ARG A 131 -7.89 5.11 9.28
N GLU A 132 -7.04 5.77 8.52
CA GLU A 132 -5.65 5.37 8.27
C GLU A 132 -4.86 5.37 9.57
N CYS A 133 -4.99 6.41 10.40
CA CYS A 133 -4.38 6.47 11.72
C CYS A 133 -4.83 5.29 12.60
N LYS A 134 -6.12 4.91 12.56
CA LYS A 134 -6.61 3.75 13.33
C LYS A 134 -6.02 2.43 12.83
N ALA A 135 -5.83 2.29 11.52
CA ALA A 135 -5.17 1.13 10.94
C ALA A 135 -3.67 1.07 11.30
N ILE A 136 -2.98 2.20 11.28
CA ILE A 136 -1.57 2.32 11.73
C ILE A 136 -1.45 1.98 13.22
N GLU A 137 -2.36 2.47 14.06
CA GLU A 137 -2.41 2.12 15.49
C GLU A 137 -2.57 0.61 15.68
N ALA A 138 -3.45 -0.05 14.90
CA ALA A 138 -3.62 -1.50 14.94
C ALA A 138 -2.35 -2.26 14.54
N LEU A 139 -1.67 -1.83 13.46
CA LEU A 139 -0.39 -2.40 13.04
C LEU A 139 0.69 -2.26 14.12
N CYS A 140 0.82 -1.08 14.71
CA CYS A 140 1.75 -0.82 15.81
C CYS A 140 1.40 -1.68 17.05
N GLY A 141 0.12 -1.88 17.32
CA GLY A 141 -0.38 -2.74 18.40
C GLY A 141 0.04 -4.20 18.30
N VAL A 142 0.31 -4.70 17.08
CA VAL A 142 0.81 -6.07 16.83
C VAL A 142 2.33 -6.12 16.61
N GLY A 143 3.05 -5.03 16.90
CA GLY A 143 4.51 -4.99 16.90
C GLY A 143 5.16 -4.46 15.62
N ALA A 144 4.38 -3.96 14.66
CA ALA A 144 4.96 -3.21 13.54
C ALA A 144 5.58 -1.90 14.04
N MET A 145 6.71 -1.51 13.45
CA MET A 145 7.32 -0.21 13.73
C MET A 145 6.71 0.85 12.82
N GLU A 146 6.25 1.97 13.37
CA GLU A 146 5.60 3.03 12.59
C GLU A 146 6.46 3.53 11.41
N LYS A 147 7.78 3.67 11.63
CA LYS A 147 8.75 4.06 10.59
C LYS A 147 8.85 3.08 9.40
N ASP A 148 8.36 1.85 9.57
CA ASP A 148 8.39 0.80 8.57
C ASP A 148 7.05 0.67 7.83
N ILE A 149 6.05 1.50 8.18
CA ILE A 149 4.75 1.59 7.53
C ILE A 149 4.77 2.72 6.49
N THR A 150 4.45 2.39 5.24
CA THR A 150 4.27 3.33 4.14
C THR A 150 2.81 3.33 3.71
N LEU A 151 2.14 4.47 3.88
CA LEU A 151 0.78 4.66 3.38
C LEU A 151 0.82 4.91 1.87
N VAL A 152 0.12 4.09 1.11
CA VAL A 152 0.01 4.20 -0.35
C VAL A 152 -1.44 4.51 -0.71
N SER A 153 -1.67 5.69 -1.30
CA SER A 153 -3.00 6.16 -1.64
C SER A 153 -3.04 6.97 -2.93
N ILE A 154 -4.24 7.09 -3.51
CA ILE A 154 -4.51 7.99 -4.64
C ILE A 154 -5.40 9.13 -4.14
N ILE A 155 -4.97 10.37 -4.37
CA ILE A 155 -5.80 11.54 -4.06
C ILE A 155 -6.56 11.93 -5.31
N LEU A 156 -7.86 11.63 -5.32
CA LEU A 156 -8.78 11.97 -6.41
C LEU A 156 -9.37 13.36 -6.22
#